data_AF-A0A448WFW1-F1
#
_entry.id   AF-A0A448WFW1-F1
#
_cell.length_a   1.000
_cell.length_b   1.000
_cell.length_c   1.000
_cell.angle_alpha   90.00
_cell.angle_beta   90.00
_cell.angle_gamma   90.00
#
_symmetry.space_group_name_H-M   'P 1'
#
loop_
_entity.id
_entity.type
_entity.pdbx_description
1 polymer ?
#
loop_
_entity_poly.entity_id
_entity_poly.type
_entity_poly.pdbx_seq_one_letter_code
_entity_poly.pdbx_strand_id
1 'polypeptide(L)'
;MFEKRALLDGKRVVTIYWLNDVLEKGRMTPPDEIIHLPSPFSQEITFSFLRAQTISVSGFEGRERAKVKLLILQLGAKFDDYLEPTDTLLVCKRPEGKKYEMALVWDIPCVNVRWLQDIYLGDLQTLSLDLSHRYLSFEPVDVTLTLDKCSPRVQDLIWMAEADCTKPGFLDGKFTFARSSI
;
A
#
# COMPACT_ATOMS: atom_id res chain seq x y z
N MET A 1 11.80 -11.59 11.22
CA MET A 1 11.70 -12.88 11.96
C MET A 1 10.38 -13.03 12.73
N PHE A 2 9.78 -11.95 13.27
CA PHE A 2 8.52 -12.01 14.02
C PHE A 2 7.26 -12.21 13.16
N GLU A 3 7.19 -11.63 11.95
CA GLU A 3 6.03 -11.74 11.06
C GLU A 3 5.75 -13.19 10.64
N LYS A 4 6.79 -13.93 10.25
CA LYS A 4 6.66 -15.36 9.90
C LYS A 4 6.10 -16.19 11.06
N ARG A 5 6.43 -15.85 12.31
CA ARG A 5 5.91 -16.55 13.49
C ARG A 5 4.47 -16.15 13.80
N ALA A 6 4.13 -14.87 13.67
CA ALA A 6 2.75 -14.38 13.85
C ALA A 6 1.79 -15.02 12.82
N LEU A 7 2.23 -15.13 11.56
CA LEU A 7 1.47 -15.81 10.51
C LEU A 7 1.28 -17.30 10.80
N LEU A 8 2.30 -17.99 11.33
CA LEU A 8 2.20 -19.39 11.77
C LEU A 8 1.27 -19.57 12.99
N ASP A 9 1.22 -18.57 13.87
CA ASP A 9 0.36 -18.55 15.05
C ASP A 9 -1.11 -18.16 14.72
N GLY A 10 -1.47 -17.95 13.44
CA GLY A 10 -2.81 -17.48 13.05
C GLY A 10 -3.11 -16.03 13.47
N LYS A 11 -2.08 -15.25 13.82
CA LYS A 11 -2.24 -13.87 14.29
C LYS A 11 -2.22 -12.93 13.10
N ARG A 12 -3.25 -12.08 13.02
CA ARG A 12 -3.34 -11.02 12.03
C ARG A 12 -2.24 -9.97 12.26
N VAL A 13 -1.37 -9.80 11.27
CA VAL A 13 -0.34 -8.74 11.30
C VAL A 13 -0.91 -7.51 10.60
N VAL A 14 -0.98 -6.41 11.32
CA VAL A 14 -1.52 -5.13 10.85
C VAL A 14 -0.60 -4.00 11.31
N THR A 15 -0.64 -2.89 10.59
CA THR A 15 0.08 -1.68 10.98
C THR A 15 -0.72 -0.89 12.01
N ILE A 16 -0.05 0.08 12.64
CA ILE A 16 -0.70 1.05 13.55
C ILE A 16 -1.81 1.87 12.87
N TYR A 17 -1.75 2.02 11.53
CA TYR A 17 -2.75 2.78 10.78
C TYR A 17 -4.12 2.12 10.83
N TRP A 18 -4.17 0.79 10.76
CA TRP A 18 -5.42 0.05 10.92
C TRP A 18 -6.03 0.27 12.30
N LEU A 19 -5.20 0.26 13.35
CA LEU A 19 -5.66 0.49 14.71
C LEU A 19 -6.25 1.89 14.85
N ASN A 20 -5.59 2.93 14.29
CA ASN A 20 -6.11 4.29 14.29
C ASN A 20 -7.47 4.38 13.60
N ASP A 21 -7.63 3.70 12.45
CA ASP A 21 -8.88 3.65 11.70
C ASP A 21 -10.01 2.95 12.48
N VAL A 22 -9.70 1.85 13.16
CA VAL A 22 -10.64 1.13 14.03
C VAL A 22 -11.07 1.99 15.21
N LEU A 23 -10.13 2.72 15.82
CA LEU A 23 -10.40 3.64 16.94
C LEU A 23 -11.27 4.82 16.49
N GLU A 24 -10.99 5.42 15.32
CA GLU A 24 -11.80 6.51 14.76
C GLU A 24 -13.21 6.02 14.39
N LYS A 25 -13.34 4.82 13.82
CA LYS A 25 -14.63 4.20 13.44
C LYS A 25 -15.42 3.68 14.64
N GLY A 26 -14.77 3.48 15.80
CA GLY A 26 -15.38 2.89 17.00
C GLY A 26 -15.81 1.43 16.85
N ARG A 27 -15.39 0.75 15.77
CA ARG A 27 -15.72 -0.64 15.48
C ARG A 27 -14.56 -1.36 14.82
N MET A 28 -14.37 -2.63 15.17
CA MET A 28 -13.34 -3.48 14.59
C MET A 28 -13.76 -3.92 13.19
N THR A 29 -13.16 -3.33 12.16
CA THR A 29 -13.34 -3.71 10.75
C THR A 29 -12.10 -4.41 10.22
N PRO A 30 -12.21 -5.34 9.26
CA PRO A 30 -11.03 -5.92 8.64
C PRO A 30 -10.19 -4.85 7.91
N PRO A 31 -8.86 -5.05 7.76
CA PRO A 31 -8.01 -4.26 6.89
C PRO A 31 -8.59 -4.14 5.48
N ASP A 32 -9.01 -2.94 5.11
CA ASP A 32 -9.62 -2.60 3.83
C ASP A 32 -8.73 -1.69 2.97
N GLU A 33 -7.61 -1.23 3.51
CA GLU A 33 -6.66 -0.36 2.84
C GLU A 33 -5.25 -0.95 2.86
N ILE A 34 -4.46 -0.59 1.86
CA ILE A 34 -3.13 -1.17 1.70
C ILE A 34 -2.17 -0.80 2.84
N ILE A 35 -2.32 0.40 3.41
CA ILE A 35 -1.52 0.87 4.53
C ILE A 35 -1.80 0.11 5.83
N HIS A 36 -2.92 -0.63 5.91
CA HIS A 36 -3.26 -1.47 7.06
C HIS A 36 -2.40 -2.74 7.11
N LEU A 37 -1.82 -3.13 5.98
CA LEU A 37 -0.99 -4.32 5.88
C LEU A 37 0.48 -3.94 6.09
N PRO A 38 1.24 -4.73 6.86
CA PRO A 38 2.68 -4.54 6.96
C PRO A 38 3.30 -4.69 5.57
N SER A 39 4.31 -3.88 5.26
CA SER A 39 5.09 -4.08 4.05
C SER A 39 5.67 -5.50 4.10
N PRO A 40 5.45 -6.36 3.09
CA PRO A 40 6.03 -7.71 3.03
C PRO A 40 7.57 -7.69 2.93
N PHE A 41 8.16 -6.50 2.83
CA PHE A 41 9.59 -6.30 2.66
C PHE A 41 10.25 -5.69 3.90
N SER A 42 11.27 -6.38 4.40
CA SER A 42 12.30 -5.75 5.23
C SER A 42 13.06 -4.72 4.39
N GLN A 43 13.42 -3.57 4.99
CA GLN A 43 14.21 -2.48 4.38
C GLN A 43 15.48 -2.95 3.63
N GLU A 44 15.95 -4.16 3.91
CA GLU A 44 17.16 -4.78 3.37
C GLU A 44 17.01 -5.38 1.96
N ILE A 45 15.82 -5.81 1.52
CA ILE A 45 15.69 -6.67 0.31
C ILE A 45 15.24 -5.89 -0.96
N THR A 46 14.48 -4.81 -0.84
CA THR A 46 13.74 -4.26 -2.01
C THR A 46 14.34 -3.00 -2.63
N PHE A 47 15.28 -2.33 -1.99
CA PHE A 47 15.32 -0.87 -2.17
C PHE A 47 16.50 -0.25 -2.90
N SER A 48 17.34 -0.95 -3.67
CA SER A 48 18.36 -0.20 -4.43
C SER A 48 17.73 0.69 -5.52
N PHE A 49 16.84 0.12 -6.34
CA PHE A 49 16.21 0.84 -7.44
C PHE A 49 15.26 1.94 -6.94
N LEU A 50 14.35 1.62 -6.02
CA LEU A 50 13.37 2.57 -5.50
C LEU A 50 14.00 3.70 -4.66
N ARG A 51 15.15 3.47 -4.00
CA ARG A 51 15.89 4.56 -3.32
C ARG A 51 16.42 5.63 -4.26
N ALA A 52 16.63 5.28 -5.53
CA ALA A 52 17.03 6.23 -6.56
C ALA A 52 15.83 6.94 -7.20
N GLN A 53 14.60 6.52 -6.91
CA GLN A 53 13.39 7.13 -7.48
C GLN A 53 12.95 8.32 -6.64
N THR A 54 12.58 9.40 -7.33
CA THR A 54 11.97 10.60 -6.76
C THR A 54 10.58 10.75 -7.34
N ILE A 55 9.57 10.64 -6.48
CA ILE A 55 8.18 10.51 -6.87
C ILE A 55 7.39 11.72 -6.40
N SER A 56 6.73 12.40 -7.35
CA SER A 56 5.72 13.42 -7.03
C SER A 56 4.31 12.86 -7.19
N VAL A 57 3.33 13.54 -6.61
CA VAL A 57 1.90 13.17 -6.66
C VAL A 57 1.04 14.31 -7.21
N SER A 58 0.01 13.96 -8.00
CA SER A 58 -0.99 14.89 -8.55
C SER A 58 -2.43 14.36 -8.38
N GLY A 59 -3.37 15.25 -8.04
CA GLY A 59 -4.79 14.93 -7.91
C GLY A 59 -5.21 14.24 -6.60
N PHE A 60 -4.31 14.11 -5.62
CA PHE A 60 -4.60 13.58 -4.29
C PHE A 60 -4.71 14.70 -3.25
N GLU A 61 -5.71 14.62 -2.36
CA GLU A 61 -6.00 15.66 -1.37
C GLU A 61 -6.16 15.10 0.05
N GLY A 62 -5.92 15.96 1.05
CA GLY A 62 -6.16 15.66 2.46
C GLY A 62 -5.52 14.35 2.94
N ARG A 63 -6.35 13.47 3.52
CA ARG A 63 -5.90 12.17 4.07
C ARG A 63 -5.36 11.25 2.98
N GLU A 64 -5.94 11.27 1.78
CA GLU A 64 -5.54 10.39 0.68
C GLU A 64 -4.09 10.69 0.26
N ARG A 65 -3.74 11.97 0.11
CA ARG A 65 -2.36 12.40 -0.16
C ARG A 65 -1.38 11.93 0.91
N ALA A 66 -1.77 12.02 2.19
CA ALA A 66 -0.94 11.57 3.29
C ALA A 66 -0.66 10.05 3.23
N LYS A 67 -1.67 9.25 2.84
CA LYS A 67 -1.53 7.80 2.66
C LYS A 67 -0.63 7.45 1.47
N VAL A 68 -0.79 8.12 0.33
CA VAL A 68 0.10 7.92 -0.84
C VAL A 68 1.54 8.29 -0.51
N LYS A 69 1.76 9.42 0.17
CA LYS A 69 3.09 9.84 0.65
C LYS A 69 3.70 8.79 1.57
N LEU A 70 2.93 8.26 2.51
CA LEU A 70 3.39 7.20 3.39
C LEU A 70 3.82 5.95 2.60
N LEU A 71 3.05 5.53 1.59
CA LEU A 71 3.41 4.37 0.76
C LEU A 71 4.75 4.59 0.05
N ILE A 72 4.96 5.75 -0.57
CA ILE A 72 6.22 6.11 -1.25
C ILE A 72 7.41 6.01 -0.27
N LEU A 73 7.24 6.54 0.95
CA LEU A 73 8.28 6.52 1.97
C LEU A 73 8.54 5.11 2.54
N GLN A 74 7.50 4.29 2.70
CA GLN A 74 7.64 2.88 3.11
C GLN A 74 8.34 2.05 2.02
N LEU A 75 8.16 2.42 0.76
CA LEU A 75 8.89 1.89 -0.38
C LEU A 75 10.30 2.48 -0.52
N GLY A 76 10.78 3.27 0.43
CA GLY A 76 12.14 3.80 0.44
C GLY A 76 12.45 4.79 -0.68
N ALA A 77 11.46 5.25 -1.44
CA ALA A 77 11.61 6.27 -2.47
C ALA A 77 11.54 7.68 -1.86
N LYS A 78 12.13 8.66 -2.57
CA LYS A 78 12.03 10.07 -2.18
C LYS A 78 10.68 10.62 -2.63
N PHE A 79 10.03 11.38 -1.77
CA PHE A 79 8.78 12.06 -2.08
C PHE A 79 9.00 13.56 -2.23
N ASP A 80 8.60 14.13 -3.35
CA ASP A 80 8.68 15.57 -3.61
C ASP A 80 7.28 16.20 -3.80
N ASP A 81 7.04 17.27 -3.05
CA ASP A 81 5.75 17.97 -3.03
C ASP A 81 5.50 18.78 -4.30
N TYR A 82 6.56 19.18 -4.99
CA TYR A 82 6.55 19.86 -6.28
C TYR A 82 7.11 18.93 -7.34
N LEU A 83 6.59 19.01 -8.57
CA LEU A 83 7.16 18.25 -9.68
C LEU A 83 8.39 19.01 -10.17
N GLU A 84 9.54 18.35 -10.17
CA GLU A 84 10.78 18.85 -10.74
C GLU A 84 11.18 18.03 -11.98
N PRO A 85 11.94 18.60 -12.94
CA PRO A 85 12.44 17.84 -14.10
C PRO A 85 13.36 16.68 -13.73
N THR A 86 13.91 16.69 -12.50
CA THR A 86 14.74 15.62 -11.95
C THR A 86 13.92 14.47 -11.35
N ASP A 87 12.61 14.64 -11.22
CA ASP A 87 11.72 13.59 -10.72
C ASP A 87 11.67 12.45 -11.72
N THR A 88 11.62 11.23 -11.19
CA THR A 88 11.67 10.02 -12.01
C THR A 88 10.28 9.51 -12.36
N LEU A 89 9.27 9.90 -11.59
CA LEU A 89 7.90 9.40 -11.74
C LEU A 89 6.88 10.38 -11.17
N LEU A 90 5.74 10.51 -11.84
CA LEU A 90 4.57 11.21 -11.33
C LEU A 90 3.42 10.23 -11.08
N VAL A 91 2.94 10.13 -9.85
CA VAL A 91 1.73 9.36 -9.51
C VAL A 91 0.51 10.28 -9.59
N CYS A 92 -0.39 10.00 -10.52
CA CYS A 92 -1.59 10.79 -10.79
C CYS A 92 -2.86 10.03 -10.39
N LYS A 93 -3.81 10.76 -9.80
CA LYS A 93 -5.18 10.26 -9.64
C LYS A 93 -6.00 10.40 -10.92
N ARG A 94 -5.74 11.44 -11.70
CA ARG A 94 -6.40 11.72 -12.98
C ARG A 94 -5.38 12.32 -13.94
N PRO A 95 -5.53 12.12 -15.25
CA PRO A 95 -4.63 12.67 -16.27
C PRO A 95 -4.96 14.14 -16.53
N GLU A 96 -4.95 14.96 -15.48
CA GLU A 96 -5.33 16.37 -15.54
C GLU A 96 -4.47 17.23 -14.59
N GLY A 97 -4.42 18.52 -14.89
CA GLY A 97 -3.78 19.54 -14.07
C GLY A 97 -2.32 19.83 -14.44
N LYS A 98 -1.81 20.93 -13.88
CA LYS A 98 -0.51 21.50 -14.26
C LYS A 98 0.66 20.53 -14.10
N LYS A 99 0.67 19.69 -13.06
CA LYS A 99 1.73 18.70 -12.86
C LYS A 99 1.73 17.64 -13.96
N TYR A 100 0.55 17.17 -14.38
CA TYR A 100 0.44 16.17 -15.44
C TYR A 100 0.90 16.75 -16.78
N GLU A 101 0.46 17.96 -17.12
CA GLU A 101 0.90 18.67 -18.34
C GLU A 101 2.41 18.87 -18.37
N MET A 102 3.02 19.29 -17.25
CA MET A 102 4.47 19.48 -17.16
C MET A 102 5.23 18.15 -17.19
N ALA A 103 4.70 17.09 -16.59
CA ALA A 103 5.29 15.76 -16.67
C ALA A 103 5.36 15.25 -18.11
N LEU A 104 4.32 15.49 -18.92
CA LEU A 104 4.34 15.16 -20.35
C LEU A 104 5.41 15.96 -21.11
N VAL A 105 5.59 17.25 -20.79
CA VAL A 105 6.62 18.10 -21.41
C VAL A 105 8.03 17.65 -21.03
N TRP A 106 8.21 17.18 -19.80
CA TRP A 106 9.49 16.69 -19.28
C TRP A 106 9.74 15.20 -19.54
N ASP A 107 8.85 14.52 -20.26
CA ASP A 107 8.90 13.08 -20.53
C ASP A 107 8.98 12.23 -19.24
N ILE A 108 8.33 12.70 -18.18
CA ILE A 108 8.24 12.01 -16.90
C ILE A 108 7.07 11.03 -16.95
N PRO A 109 7.29 9.73 -16.65
CA PRO A 109 6.22 8.74 -16.68
C PRO A 109 5.13 9.06 -15.66
N CYS A 110 3.88 9.05 -16.13
CA CYS A 110 2.70 9.29 -15.32
C CYS A 110 1.96 7.98 -15.06
N VAL A 111 1.89 7.55 -13.80
CA VAL A 111 1.24 6.28 -13.40
C VAL A 111 0.13 6.52 -12.39
N ASN A 112 -0.80 5.58 -12.27
CA ASN A 112 -1.82 5.58 -11.23
C ASN A 112 -1.29 5.05 -9.88
N VAL A 113 -2.12 5.15 -8.83
CA VAL A 113 -1.76 4.67 -7.49
C VAL A 113 -1.57 3.16 -7.42
N ARG A 114 -2.21 2.40 -8.33
CA ARG A 114 -2.11 0.95 -8.39
C ARG A 114 -0.67 0.46 -8.58
N TRP A 115 0.14 1.22 -9.31
CA TRP A 115 1.58 0.93 -9.43
C TRP A 115 2.28 0.89 -8.07
N LEU A 116 2.00 1.88 -7.20
CA LEU A 116 2.54 1.89 -5.82
C LEU A 116 1.99 0.72 -5.00
N GLN A 117 0.72 0.37 -5.17
CA GLN A 117 0.08 -0.72 -4.45
C GLN A 117 0.68 -2.08 -4.81
N ASP A 118 0.85 -2.35 -6.10
CA ASP A 118 1.38 -3.63 -6.57
C ASP A 118 2.86 -3.79 -6.15
N ILE A 119 3.66 -2.72 -6.18
CA ILE A 119 5.02 -2.73 -5.61
C ILE A 119 4.99 -2.98 -4.11
N TYR A 120 4.10 -2.31 -3.38
CA TYR A 120 3.96 -2.49 -1.94
C TYR A 120 3.58 -3.93 -1.57
N LEU A 121 2.73 -4.59 -2.36
CA LEU A 121 2.38 -6.02 -2.18
C LEU A 121 3.46 -6.97 -2.70
N GLY A 122 4.50 -6.44 -3.33
CA GLY A 122 5.68 -7.17 -3.76
C GLY A 122 5.61 -7.78 -5.13
N ASP A 123 4.83 -7.19 -6.02
CA ASP A 123 4.93 -7.48 -7.43
C ASP A 123 6.11 -6.72 -8.04
N LEU A 124 7.28 -7.36 -8.07
CA LEU A 124 8.48 -6.77 -8.66
C LEU A 124 8.44 -6.74 -10.19
N GLN A 125 7.48 -7.44 -10.84
CA GLN A 125 7.30 -7.34 -12.29
C GLN A 125 6.84 -5.94 -12.72
N THR A 126 6.30 -5.15 -11.80
CA THR A 126 5.89 -3.74 -12.03
C THR A 126 7.05 -2.77 -12.22
N LEU A 127 8.28 -3.18 -11.88
CA LEU A 127 9.51 -2.42 -12.11
C LEU A 127 10.08 -2.63 -13.51
N SER A 128 9.40 -3.40 -14.37
CA SER A 128 9.80 -3.56 -15.76
C SER A 128 9.77 -2.23 -16.51
N LEU A 129 10.70 -2.04 -17.44
CA LEU A 129 10.79 -0.85 -18.29
C LEU A 129 9.52 -0.60 -19.12
N ASP A 130 8.78 -1.67 -19.45
CA ASP A 130 7.49 -1.57 -20.13
C ASP A 130 6.37 -1.43 -19.08
N LEU A 131 5.89 -0.20 -18.89
CA LEU A 131 4.80 0.08 -17.97
C LEU A 131 3.52 -0.56 -18.50
N SER A 132 2.99 -1.55 -17.77
CA SER A 132 1.72 -2.18 -18.13
C SER A 132 0.63 -1.13 -18.32
N HIS A 133 -0.18 -1.30 -19.37
CA HIS A 133 -1.29 -0.41 -19.73
C HIS A 133 -2.28 -0.17 -18.57
N ARG A 134 -2.32 -1.08 -17.59
CA ARG A 134 -3.12 -0.94 -16.36
C ARG A 134 -2.64 0.17 -15.42
N TYR A 135 -1.37 0.57 -15.48
CA TYR A 135 -0.84 1.70 -14.69
C TYR A 135 -1.06 3.05 -15.36
N LEU A 136 -1.42 3.03 -16.66
CA LEU A 136 -1.77 4.19 -17.47
C LEU A 136 -3.29 4.39 -17.55
N SER A 137 -4.07 3.49 -16.95
CA SER A 137 -5.53 3.59 -16.79
C SER A 137 -5.87 4.43 -15.55
N PHE A 138 -6.81 5.37 -15.69
CA PHE A 138 -7.25 6.24 -14.59
C PHE A 138 -8.73 6.04 -14.25
N GLU A 139 -9.23 4.81 -14.39
CA GLU A 139 -10.58 4.47 -13.96
C GLU A 139 -10.73 4.54 -12.42
N PRO A 140 -11.93 4.79 -11.87
CA PRO A 140 -12.14 4.94 -10.43
C PRO A 140 -11.63 3.77 -9.57
N VAL A 141 -11.61 2.56 -10.13
CA VAL A 141 -11.12 1.33 -9.49
C VAL A 141 -9.59 1.29 -9.40
N ASP A 142 -8.89 1.95 -10.32
CA ASP A 142 -7.42 1.92 -10.42
C ASP A 142 -6.73 3.05 -9.61
N VAL A 143 -7.52 3.96 -9.06
CA VAL A 143 -7.04 5.20 -8.40
C VAL A 143 -7.40 5.26 -6.91
N THR A 144 -7.97 4.18 -6.37
CA THR A 144 -8.36 4.06 -4.96
C THR A 144 -7.32 3.31 -4.15
N LEU A 145 -7.15 3.70 -2.88
CA LEU A 145 -6.28 3.03 -1.92
C LEU A 145 -6.91 1.77 -1.30
N THR A 146 -8.18 1.50 -1.60
CA THR A 146 -8.90 0.32 -1.13
C THR A 146 -8.27 -0.95 -1.69
N LEU A 147 -8.08 -1.94 -0.84
CA LEU A 147 -7.61 -3.26 -1.24
C LEU A 147 -8.61 -3.91 -2.21
N ASP A 148 -8.14 -4.29 -3.39
CA ASP A 148 -8.90 -5.11 -4.33
C ASP A 148 -9.01 -6.53 -3.78
N LYS A 149 -10.13 -6.82 -3.12
CA LYS A 149 -10.41 -8.11 -2.48
C LYS A 149 -10.44 -9.29 -3.47
N CYS A 150 -10.54 -9.02 -4.78
CA CYS A 150 -10.53 -10.04 -5.83
C CYS A 150 -9.12 -10.38 -6.30
N SER A 151 -8.09 -9.63 -5.91
CA SER A 151 -6.70 -9.98 -6.23
C SER A 151 -6.28 -11.20 -5.42
N PRO A 152 -5.81 -12.31 -6.05
CA PRO A 152 -5.38 -13.51 -5.32
C PRO A 152 -4.38 -13.21 -4.19
N ARG A 153 -3.50 -12.22 -4.36
CA ARG A 153 -2.53 -11.80 -3.33
C ARG A 153 -3.19 -11.12 -2.13
N VAL A 154 -4.15 -10.23 -2.40
CA VAL A 154 -4.93 -9.57 -1.34
C VAL A 154 -5.82 -10.59 -0.66
N GLN A 155 -6.36 -11.50 -1.44
CA GLN A 155 -7.26 -12.54 -1.01
C GLN A 155 -6.53 -13.59 -0.15
N ASP A 156 -5.27 -13.93 -0.45
CA ASP A 156 -4.38 -14.71 0.42
C ASP A 156 -4.10 -13.96 1.74
N LEU A 157 -3.76 -12.66 1.67
CA LEU A 157 -3.52 -11.82 2.86
C LEU A 157 -4.76 -11.63 3.73
N ILE A 158 -5.95 -11.56 3.11
CA ILE A 158 -7.25 -11.42 3.77
C ILE A 158 -7.76 -12.77 4.27
N TRP A 159 -7.58 -13.88 3.57
CA TRP A 159 -8.00 -15.21 4.05
C TRP A 159 -7.15 -15.67 5.24
N MET A 160 -5.86 -15.33 5.27
CA MET A 160 -5.04 -15.45 6.48
C MET A 160 -5.59 -14.62 7.65
N ALA A 161 -6.39 -13.59 7.37
CA ALA A 161 -6.99 -12.71 8.36
C ALA A 161 -8.42 -13.14 8.76
N GLU A 162 -9.24 -13.65 7.84
CA GLU A 162 -10.67 -13.96 8.04
C GLU A 162 -10.94 -15.35 8.64
N ALA A 163 -9.97 -16.25 8.66
CA ALA A 163 -10.16 -17.62 9.17
C ALA A 163 -10.48 -17.72 10.68
N ASP A 164 -10.31 -16.67 11.49
CA ASP A 164 -10.37 -16.76 12.97
C ASP A 164 -11.24 -15.68 13.64
N CYS A 165 -12.36 -15.28 13.04
CA CYS A 165 -13.37 -14.45 13.71
C CYS A 165 -14.27 -15.28 14.66
N THR A 166 -13.71 -15.89 15.72
CA THR A 166 -14.52 -16.42 16.83
C THR A 166 -13.97 -15.99 18.20
N LYS A 167 -14.49 -14.85 18.69
CA LYS A 167 -14.54 -14.32 20.07
C LYS A 167 -13.20 -13.93 20.76
N PRO A 168 -13.09 -12.72 21.34
CA PRO A 168 -11.93 -12.31 22.13
C PRO A 168 -11.97 -12.90 23.56
N GLY A 169 -10.87 -13.50 24.01
CA GLY A 169 -10.60 -13.88 25.40
C GLY A 169 -9.37 -13.14 25.94
N PHE A 170 -9.43 -12.72 27.20
CA PHE A 170 -8.40 -11.90 27.85
C PHE A 170 -7.65 -12.73 28.90
N LEU A 171 -6.36 -13.02 28.67
CA LEU A 171 -5.48 -13.65 29.65
C LEU A 171 -4.11 -12.94 29.67
N ASP A 172 -3.64 -12.61 30.87
CA ASP A 172 -2.28 -12.15 31.19
C ASP A 172 -1.74 -10.92 30.43
N GLY A 173 -2.56 -9.88 30.32
CA GLY A 173 -2.10 -8.54 29.92
C GLY A 173 -1.49 -8.46 28.51
N LYS A 174 -1.72 -9.48 27.68
CA LYS A 174 -1.34 -9.53 26.25
C LYS A 174 -2.56 -9.98 25.45
N PHE A 175 -2.86 -9.28 24.36
CA PHE A 175 -3.86 -9.76 23.39
C PHE A 175 -3.32 -11.02 22.71
N THR A 176 -3.78 -12.20 23.14
CA THR A 176 -3.45 -13.48 22.51
C THR A 176 -4.72 -14.15 22.00
N PHE A 177 -4.77 -14.47 20.71
CA PHE A 177 -5.78 -15.35 20.12
C PHE A 177 -5.32 -16.80 20.32
N ALA A 178 -6.16 -17.63 20.95
CA ALA A 178 -5.91 -19.06 21.14
C ALA A 178 -6.74 -19.86 20.14
N ARG A 179 -6.11 -20.88 19.55
CA ARG A 179 -6.75 -21.82 18.60
C ARG A 179 -7.61 -22.82 19.36
N SER A 180 -8.88 -22.98 18.98
CA SER A 180 -9.67 -24.14 19.42
C SER A 180 -9.31 -25.33 18.55
N SER A 181 -8.80 -26.39 19.19
CA SER A 181 -8.57 -27.69 18.56
C SER A 181 -9.90 -28.33 18.18
N ILE A 182 -9.96 -28.86 16.95
CA ILE A 182 -10.71 -30.08 16.66
C ILE A 182 -9.67 -31.19 16.53
#